data_AF-A0A1U7GF61-F1
#
_entry.id   AF-A0A1U7GF61-F1
#
_cell.length_a   1.000
_cell.length_b   1.000
_cell.length_c   1.000
_cell.angle_alpha   90.00
_cell.angle_beta   90.00
_cell.angle_gamma   90.00
#
_symmetry.space_group_name_H-M   'P 1'
#
loop_
_entity.id
_entity.type
_entity.pdbx_description
1 polymer ?
#
loop_
_entity_poly.entity_id
_entity_poly.type
_entity_poly.pdbx_seq_one_letter_code
_entity_poly.pdbx_strand_id
1 'polypeptide(L)'
;MSTRPRKPLFERLKQGLEEGIAHAKGEITLRTVVMPEEPPEIDAETLVSLRDQSAMSQPVFARMLNVSTKTVQSWEQGVRTPSHASRRLIQIFSEHPETVCRSVGLPPVTLKGVRIENVSPGHRKIVIQDAPSIPKRRPKPTVKNARTKSKIPN
;
A
#
# COMPACT_ATOMS: atom_id res chain seq x y z
N MET A 1 7.81 14.01 -44.72
CA MET A 1 7.41 12.74 -44.11
C MET A 1 6.09 12.31 -44.71
N SER A 2 6.04 11.21 -45.47
CA SER A 2 4.81 10.73 -46.11
C SER A 2 3.96 9.96 -45.09
N THR A 3 2.82 10.51 -44.70
CA THR A 3 1.85 9.83 -43.85
C THR A 3 1.04 8.87 -44.71
N ARG A 4 1.28 7.55 -44.60
CA ARG A 4 0.40 6.56 -45.23
C ARG A 4 -1.04 6.79 -44.76
N PRO A 5 -2.04 6.81 -45.67
CA PRO A 5 -3.43 6.95 -45.28
C PRO A 5 -3.80 5.77 -44.38
N ARG A 6 -4.43 6.06 -43.23
CA ARG A 6 -4.90 5.02 -42.32
C ARG A 6 -6.02 4.23 -43.01
N LYS A 7 -6.02 2.90 -42.86
CA LYS A 7 -7.16 2.07 -43.28
C LYS A 7 -8.47 2.58 -42.64
N PRO A 8 -9.62 2.41 -43.31
CA PRO A 8 -10.93 2.71 -42.74
C PRO A 8 -11.12 2.07 -41.35
N LEU A 9 -11.91 2.70 -40.48
CA LEU A 9 -12.14 2.23 -39.10
C LEU A 9 -12.63 0.78 -39.06
N PHE A 10 -13.58 0.43 -39.93
CA PHE A 10 -14.13 -0.91 -40.04
C PHE A 10 -13.05 -1.98 -40.27
N GLU A 11 -12.17 -1.77 -41.24
CA GLU A 11 -11.07 -2.70 -41.55
C GLU A 11 -10.11 -2.90 -40.37
N ARG A 12 -9.85 -1.83 -39.61
CA ARG A 12 -8.97 -1.91 -38.43
C ARG A 12 -9.61 -2.66 -37.28
N LEU A 13 -10.91 -2.49 -37.06
CA LEU A 13 -11.66 -3.22 -36.05
C LEU A 13 -11.78 -4.70 -36.41
N LYS A 14 -12.10 -5.00 -37.67
CA LYS A 14 -12.15 -6.37 -38.20
C LYS A 14 -10.79 -7.06 -38.01
N GLN A 15 -9.72 -6.42 -38.45
CA GLN A 15 -8.35 -6.93 -38.29
C GLN A 15 -8.02 -7.20 -36.80
N GLY A 16 -8.32 -6.27 -35.89
CA GLY A 16 -8.05 -6.46 -34.46
C GLY A 16 -8.85 -7.60 -33.82
N LEU A 17 -10.09 -7.84 -34.27
CA LEU A 17 -10.90 -8.96 -33.80
C LEU A 17 -10.38 -10.30 -34.35
N GLU A 18 -10.00 -10.36 -35.62
CA GLU A 18 -9.38 -11.55 -36.23
C GLU A 18 -8.07 -11.90 -35.53
N GLU A 19 -7.22 -10.90 -35.27
CA GLU A 19 -5.99 -11.05 -34.47
C GLU A 19 -6.31 -11.53 -33.05
N GLY A 20 -7.35 -11.01 -32.40
CA GLY A 20 -7.81 -11.46 -31.09
C GLY A 20 -8.23 -12.93 -31.06
N ILE A 21 -8.94 -13.40 -32.10
CA ILE A 21 -9.34 -14.81 -32.25
C ILE A 21 -8.12 -15.70 -32.48
N ALA A 22 -7.22 -15.32 -33.38
CA ALA A 22 -6.00 -16.07 -33.66
C ALA A 22 -5.10 -16.16 -32.41
N HIS A 23 -5.02 -15.08 -31.62
CA HIS A 23 -4.32 -15.08 -30.34
C HIS A 23 -4.95 -16.04 -29.32
N ALA A 24 -6.29 -16.03 -29.21
CA ALA A 24 -7.01 -16.94 -28.33
C ALA A 24 -6.81 -18.43 -28.71
N LYS A 25 -6.61 -18.72 -30.00
CA LYS A 25 -6.26 -20.05 -30.52
C LYS A 25 -4.78 -20.41 -30.39
N GLY A 26 -3.93 -19.47 -29.97
CA GLY A 26 -2.48 -19.65 -29.90
C GLY A 26 -1.77 -19.62 -31.27
N GLU A 27 -2.45 -19.15 -32.31
CA GLU A 27 -1.90 -19.07 -33.68
C GLU A 27 -0.96 -17.87 -33.85
N ILE A 28 -1.19 -16.80 -33.08
CA ILE A 28 -0.33 -15.61 -33.05
C ILE A 28 -0.03 -15.17 -31.62
N THR A 29 1.05 -14.42 -31.44
CA THR A 29 1.36 -13.73 -30.18
C THR A 29 1.04 -12.24 -30.31
N LEU A 30 0.26 -11.71 -29.38
CA LEU A 30 0.01 -10.28 -29.25
C LEU A 30 0.86 -9.71 -28.12
N ARG A 31 1.04 -8.38 -28.13
CA ARG A 31 1.64 -7.69 -26.99
C ARG A 31 0.71 -7.84 -25.79
N THR A 32 1.07 -8.70 -24.87
CA THR A 32 0.37 -8.93 -23.61
C THR A 32 1.18 -8.35 -22.46
N VAL A 33 0.48 -7.86 -21.44
CA VAL A 33 1.08 -7.40 -20.18
C VAL A 33 0.32 -8.07 -19.05
N VAL A 34 1.04 -8.79 -18.20
CA VAL A 34 0.46 -9.32 -16.96
C VAL A 34 0.27 -8.16 -16.00
N MET A 35 -0.97 -7.97 -15.52
CA MET A 35 -1.27 -6.91 -14.57
C MET A 35 -0.59 -7.21 -13.23
N PRO A 36 0.06 -6.22 -12.59
CA PRO A 36 0.69 -6.43 -11.30
C PRO A 36 -0.36 -6.72 -10.24
N GLU A 37 -0.02 -7.60 -9.30
CA GLU A 37 -0.84 -7.87 -8.11
C GLU A 37 -1.04 -6.61 -7.26
N GLU A 38 -2.13 -6.56 -6.50
CA GLU A 38 -2.41 -5.51 -5.53
C GLU A 38 -1.29 -5.39 -4.48
N PRO A 39 -0.97 -4.17 -4.02
CA PRO A 39 0.09 -3.99 -3.03
C PRO A 39 -0.24 -4.73 -1.73
N PRO A 40 0.77 -5.34 -1.07
CA PRO A 40 0.55 -6.12 0.14
C PRO A 40 -0.07 -5.27 1.24
N GLU A 41 -0.90 -5.91 2.06
CA GLU A 41 -1.44 -5.34 3.27
C GLU A 41 -0.34 -5.10 4.31
N ILE A 42 -0.57 -4.14 5.20
CA ILE A 42 0.32 -3.89 6.32
C ILE A 42 -0.54 -3.52 7.53
N ASP A 43 -0.23 -4.14 8.68
CA ASP A 43 -0.87 -3.80 9.94
C ASP A 43 -0.12 -2.68 10.69
N ALA A 44 -0.77 -2.18 11.73
CA ALA A 44 -0.25 -1.08 12.54
C ALA A 44 1.09 -1.41 13.21
N GLU A 45 1.24 -2.63 13.73
CA GLU A 45 2.44 -3.07 14.47
C GLU A 45 3.65 -3.18 13.54
N THR A 46 3.43 -3.73 12.34
CA THR A 46 4.45 -3.83 11.29
C THR A 46 4.86 -2.45 10.80
N LEU A 47 3.90 -1.54 10.59
CA LEU A 47 4.20 -0.16 10.17
C LEU A 47 5.04 0.59 11.20
N VAL A 48 4.71 0.46 12.49
CA VAL A 48 5.51 1.01 13.61
C VAL A 48 6.92 0.43 13.56
N SER A 49 7.05 -0.88 13.39
CA SER A 49 8.35 -1.56 13.36
C SER A 49 9.22 -1.13 12.17
N LEU A 50 8.64 -0.91 10.98
CA LEU A 50 9.38 -0.35 9.82
C LEU A 50 9.92 1.05 10.12
N ARG A 51 9.10 1.90 10.73
CA ARG A 51 9.50 3.26 11.11
C ARG A 51 10.60 3.24 12.16
N ASP A 52 10.48 2.38 13.17
CA ASP A 52 11.46 2.29 14.26
C ASP A 52 12.80 1.71 13.76
N GLN A 53 12.78 0.68 12.92
CA GLN A 53 14.01 0.12 12.31
C GLN A 53 14.75 1.14 11.42
N SER A 54 14.02 2.06 10.78
CA SER A 54 14.61 3.13 9.97
C SER A 54 15.05 4.35 10.79
N ALA A 55 14.96 4.29 12.13
CA ALA A 55 15.31 5.37 13.05
C ALA A 55 14.61 6.70 12.75
N MET A 56 13.39 6.65 12.20
CA MET A 56 12.61 7.84 11.85
C MET A 56 11.58 8.18 12.93
N SER A 57 11.48 9.47 13.24
CA SER A 57 10.32 9.98 13.99
C SER A 57 9.05 9.94 13.10
N GLN A 58 7.86 9.93 13.71
CA GLN A 58 6.60 9.95 12.95
C GLN A 58 6.52 11.10 11.92
N PRO A 59 6.93 12.35 12.23
CA PRO A 59 6.93 13.42 11.24
C PRO A 59 7.90 13.18 10.07
N VAL A 60 9.09 12.65 10.33
CA VAL A 60 10.09 12.36 9.29
C VAL A 60 9.58 11.25 8.38
N PHE A 61 9.05 10.17 8.96
CA PHE A 61 8.47 9.06 8.22
C PHE A 61 7.25 9.48 7.39
N ALA A 62 6.37 10.33 7.96
CA ALA A 62 5.24 10.90 7.24
C ALA A 62 5.67 11.76 6.06
N ARG A 63 6.71 12.59 6.24
CA ARG A 63 7.28 13.42 5.17
C ARG A 63 7.88 12.56 4.06
N MET A 64 8.58 11.49 4.41
CA MET A 64 9.14 10.51 3.46
C MET A 64 8.02 9.85 2.64
N LEU A 65 6.93 9.43 3.28
CA LEU A 65 5.75 8.85 2.61
C LEU A 65 4.84 9.89 1.93
N ASN A 66 5.19 11.18 1.99
CA ASN A 66 4.42 12.31 1.50
C ASN A 66 2.95 12.33 2.00
N VAL A 67 2.76 12.12 3.30
CA VAL A 67 1.46 12.21 3.97
C VAL A 67 1.56 13.07 5.24
N SER A 68 0.42 13.41 5.85
CA SER A 68 0.43 14.14 7.11
C SER A 68 0.91 13.24 8.28
N THR A 69 1.55 13.83 9.30
CA THR A 69 1.90 13.11 10.53
C THR A 69 0.67 12.46 11.18
N LYS A 70 -0.50 13.14 11.12
CA LYS A 70 -1.77 12.60 11.64
C LYS A 70 -2.22 11.35 10.88
N THR A 71 -1.92 11.27 9.58
CA THR A 71 -2.21 10.09 8.76
C THR A 71 -1.38 8.90 9.24
N VAL A 72 -0.06 9.07 9.40
CA VAL A 72 0.82 8.01 9.94
C VAL A 72 0.38 7.59 11.33
N GLN A 73 0.07 8.54 12.22
CA GLN A 73 -0.44 8.24 13.57
C GLN A 73 -1.73 7.42 13.53
N SER A 74 -2.67 7.76 12.63
CA SER A 74 -3.91 7.02 12.47
C SER A 74 -3.69 5.60 11.96
N TRP A 75 -2.67 5.38 11.13
CA TRP A 75 -2.29 4.06 10.64
C TRP A 75 -1.60 3.21 11.71
N GLU A 76 -0.62 3.80 12.42
CA GLU A 76 0.11 3.14 13.51
C GLU A 76 -0.78 2.84 14.74
N GLN A 77 -1.93 3.52 14.87
CA GLN A 77 -2.94 3.21 15.89
C GLN A 77 -4.00 2.20 15.42
N GLY A 78 -3.98 1.80 14.14
CA GLY A 78 -4.99 0.92 13.55
C GLY A 78 -6.36 1.56 13.35
N VAL A 79 -6.50 2.88 13.48
CA VAL A 79 -7.77 3.62 13.28
C VAL A 79 -8.13 3.68 11.80
N ARG A 80 -7.12 3.79 10.93
CA ARG A 80 -7.27 3.78 9.47
C ARG A 80 -6.22 2.85 8.89
N THR A 81 -6.46 2.38 7.67
CA THR A 81 -5.47 1.64 6.90
C THR A 81 -4.89 2.50 5.77
N PRO A 82 -3.64 2.26 5.33
CA PRO A 82 -3.09 2.95 4.17
C PRO A 82 -3.86 2.62 2.88
N SER A 83 -3.98 3.59 1.99
CA SER A 83 -4.56 3.38 0.65
C SER A 83 -3.66 2.48 -0.20
N HIS A 84 -4.17 1.92 -1.31
CA HIS A 84 -3.34 1.11 -2.21
C HIS A 84 -2.07 1.84 -2.68
N ALA A 85 -2.17 3.13 -3.03
CA ALA A 85 -0.99 3.91 -3.40
C ALA A 85 0.02 4.02 -2.25
N SER A 86 -0.44 4.27 -1.03
CA SER A 86 0.43 4.32 0.14
C SER A 86 1.02 2.95 0.47
N ARG A 87 0.25 1.86 0.37
CA ARG A 87 0.74 0.48 0.54
C ARG A 87 1.82 0.15 -0.49
N ARG A 88 1.64 0.57 -1.74
CA ARG A 88 2.66 0.39 -2.78
C ARG A 88 3.95 1.13 -2.43
N LEU A 89 3.87 2.36 -1.93
CA LEU A 89 5.07 3.09 -1.49
C LEU A 89 5.73 2.43 -0.28
N ILE A 90 4.94 1.95 0.68
CA ILE A 90 5.43 1.20 1.84
C ILE A 90 6.08 -0.11 1.39
N GLN A 91 5.53 -0.80 0.40
CA GLN A 91 6.13 -1.98 -0.22
C GLN A 91 7.50 -1.64 -0.80
N ILE A 92 7.60 -0.60 -1.64
CA ILE A 92 8.87 -0.19 -2.25
C ILE A 92 9.88 0.20 -1.16
N PHE A 93 9.45 0.88 -0.10
CA PHE A 93 10.30 1.21 1.03
C PHE A 93 10.76 -0.04 1.82
N SER A 94 9.90 -1.06 1.90
CA SER A 94 10.21 -2.32 2.58
C SER A 94 11.25 -3.15 1.81
N GLU A 95 11.19 -3.12 0.48
CA GLU A 95 12.08 -3.86 -0.43
C GLU A 95 13.39 -3.10 -0.71
N HIS A 96 13.30 -1.77 -0.88
CA HIS A 96 14.38 -0.89 -1.33
C HIS A 96 14.44 0.43 -0.52
N PRO A 97 14.64 0.35 0.81
CA PRO A 97 14.61 1.51 1.69
C PRO A 97 15.63 2.59 1.28
N GLU A 98 16.83 2.19 0.88
CA GLU A 98 17.90 3.08 0.42
C GLU A 98 17.51 3.90 -0.81
N THR A 99 16.73 3.31 -1.71
CA THR A 99 16.28 3.96 -2.94
C THR A 99 15.24 5.04 -2.64
N VAL A 100 14.26 4.70 -1.80
CA VAL A 100 13.23 5.66 -1.37
C VAL A 100 13.86 6.81 -0.60
N CYS A 101 14.71 6.53 0.40
CA CYS A 101 15.40 7.55 1.18
C CYS A 101 16.23 8.48 0.30
N ARG A 102 17.01 7.92 -0.64
CA ARG A 102 17.82 8.72 -1.58
C ARG A 102 16.95 9.65 -2.43
N SER A 103 15.81 9.16 -2.91
CA SER A 103 14.90 9.96 -3.77
C SER A 103 14.35 11.22 -3.08
N VAL A 104 14.28 11.22 -1.75
CA VAL A 104 13.77 12.33 -0.94
C VAL A 104 14.86 13.07 -0.16
N GLY A 105 16.14 12.78 -0.42
CA GLY A 105 17.27 13.43 0.24
C GLY A 105 17.52 13.00 1.69
N LEU A 106 17.02 11.83 2.09
CA LEU A 106 17.30 11.22 3.39
C LEU A 106 18.53 10.29 3.31
N PRO A 107 19.25 10.10 4.43
CA PRO A 107 20.35 9.13 4.48
C PRO A 107 19.83 7.72 4.18
N PRO A 108 20.65 6.84 3.56
CA PRO A 108 20.25 5.46 3.30
C PRO A 108 20.01 4.72 4.62
N VAL A 109 18.96 3.90 4.65
CA VAL A 109 18.61 3.04 5.80
C VAL A 109 18.58 1.59 5.36
N THR A 110 18.77 0.68 6.32
CA THR A 110 18.72 -0.77 6.07
C THR A 110 17.68 -1.39 7.00
N LEU A 111 16.70 -2.06 6.40
CA LEU A 111 15.68 -2.81 7.13
C LEU A 111 16.10 -4.28 7.24
N LYS A 112 15.74 -4.94 8.35
CA LYS A 112 16.09 -6.34 8.61
C LYS A 112 14.82 -7.17 8.83
N GLY A 113 14.81 -8.37 8.26
CA GLY A 113 13.74 -9.36 8.48
C GLY A 113 12.40 -9.01 7.83
N VAL A 114 12.34 -7.99 6.96
CA VAL A 114 11.12 -7.61 6.24
C VAL A 114 10.89 -8.59 5.09
N ARG A 115 9.71 -9.21 5.05
CA ARG A 115 9.28 -10.14 4.00
C ARG A 115 7.83 -9.85 3.59
N ILE A 116 7.48 -10.27 2.38
CA ILE A 116 6.10 -10.30 1.91
C ILE A 116 5.65 -11.75 1.92
N GLU A 117 4.61 -12.04 2.70
CA GLU A 117 4.05 -13.38 2.84
C GLU A 117 2.70 -13.47 2.13
N ASN A 118 2.43 -14.62 1.51
CA ASN A 118 1.13 -14.94 0.94
C ASN A 118 0.23 -15.50 2.05
N VAL A 119 -0.77 -14.73 2.46
CA VAL A 119 -1.71 -15.13 3.52
C VAL A 119 -2.84 -15.99 2.94
N SER A 120 -3.31 -15.64 1.74
CA SER A 120 -4.29 -16.42 0.97
C SER A 120 -4.17 -16.05 -0.53
N PRO A 121 -4.82 -16.76 -1.46
CA PRO A 121 -4.71 -16.46 -2.89
C PRO A 121 -5.08 -14.99 -3.19
N GLY A 122 -4.13 -14.24 -3.75
CA GLY A 122 -4.30 -12.81 -4.03
C GLY A 122 -4.13 -11.87 -2.84
N HIS A 123 -3.99 -12.37 -1.62
CA HIS A 123 -3.78 -11.56 -0.42
C HIS A 123 -2.37 -11.74 0.14
N ARG A 124 -1.61 -10.66 0.06
CA ARG A 124 -0.22 -10.59 0.51
C ARG A 124 -0.10 -9.64 1.67
N LYS A 125 0.84 -9.89 2.57
CA LYS A 125 1.05 -9.05 3.75
C LYS A 125 2.54 -8.81 3.98
N ILE A 126 2.90 -7.58 4.34
CA ILE A 126 4.24 -7.24 4.81
C ILE A 126 4.36 -7.72 6.25
N VAL A 127 5.40 -8.49 6.54
CA VAL A 127 5.70 -9.07 7.86
C VAL A 127 7.17 -8.82 8.19
N ILE A 128 7.48 -8.63 9.47
CA ILE A 128 8.85 -8.54 9.98
C ILE A 128 9.09 -9.75 10.89
N GLN A 129 10.02 -10.60 10.51
CA GLN A 129 10.51 -11.68 11.39
C GLN A 129 11.22 -11.03 12.59
N ASP A 130 10.84 -11.44 13.80
CA ASP A 130 11.31 -10.92 15.09
C ASP A 130 10.80 -9.52 15.50
N ALA A 131 9.56 -9.16 15.16
CA ALA A 131 8.93 -7.99 15.76
C ALA A 131 8.90 -8.14 17.30
N PRO A 132 9.51 -7.22 18.09
CA PRO A 132 9.36 -7.25 19.53
C PRO A 132 7.87 -7.11 19.84
N SER A 133 7.31 -8.08 20.55
CA SER A 133 5.95 -8.03 21.08
C SER A 133 5.77 -6.73 21.86
N ILE A 134 5.19 -5.72 21.24
CA ILE A 134 4.73 -4.53 21.96
C ILE A 134 3.44 -4.96 22.66
N PRO A 135 3.36 -4.88 24.00
CA PRO A 135 2.15 -5.29 24.71
C PRO A 135 0.96 -4.47 24.18
N LYS A 136 -0.05 -5.16 23.65
CA LYS A 136 -1.29 -4.59 23.12
C LYS A 136 -1.79 -3.50 24.06
N ARG A 137 -1.73 -2.24 23.63
CA ARG A 137 -2.26 -1.12 24.43
C ARG A 137 -3.74 -1.39 24.68
N ARG A 138 -4.13 -1.52 25.95
CA ARG A 138 -5.54 -1.69 26.35
C ARG A 138 -6.37 -0.56 25.73
N PRO A 139 -7.58 -0.86 25.21
CA PRO A 139 -8.48 0.17 24.76
C PRO A 139 -8.76 1.14 25.92
N LYS A 140 -8.67 2.45 25.65
CA LYS A 140 -9.02 3.49 26.63
C LYS A 140 -10.47 3.26 27.09
N PRO A 141 -10.76 3.28 28.40
CA PRO A 141 -12.13 3.12 28.88
C PRO A 141 -13.01 4.23 28.31
N THR A 142 -14.10 3.84 27.66
CA THR A 142 -15.14 4.73 27.17
C THR A 142 -15.80 5.40 28.37
N VAL A 143 -15.57 6.69 28.56
CA VAL A 143 -16.27 7.48 29.58
C VAL A 143 -17.74 7.58 29.16
N LYS A 144 -18.59 6.75 29.77
CA LYS A 144 -20.05 6.90 29.67
C LYS A 144 -20.45 8.11 30.50
N ASN A 145 -20.76 9.22 29.84
CA ASN A 145 -21.40 10.38 30.49
C ASN A 145 -22.80 9.99 30.96
N ALA A 146 -22.95 9.75 32.27
CA ALA A 146 -24.25 9.60 32.90
C ALA A 146 -24.90 10.99 33.05
N ARG A 147 -25.97 11.24 32.28
CA ARG A 147 -26.88 12.36 32.53
C ARG A 147 -27.69 12.07 33.80
N THR A 148 -27.37 12.72 34.90
CA THR A 148 -28.24 12.81 36.08
C THR A 148 -29.40 13.74 35.77
N LYS A 149 -30.61 13.19 35.61
CA LYS A 149 -31.85 13.99 35.65
C LYS A 149 -32.12 14.36 37.11
N SER A 150 -31.94 15.63 37.46
CA SER A 150 -32.44 16.20 38.70
C SER A 150 -33.96 16.35 38.59
N LYS A 151 -34.70 15.65 39.46
CA LYS A 151 -36.14 15.80 39.67
C LYS A 151 -36.29 16.81 40.81
N ILE A 152 -36.82 18.00 40.51
CA ILE A 152 -37.22 18.98 41.52
C ILE A 152 -38.72 18.76 41.79
N PRO A 153 -39.18 18.63 43.04
CA PRO A 153 -40.60 18.54 43.33
C PRO A 153 -41.21 19.93 43.55
N ASN A 154 -42.45 20.09 43.08
CA ASN A 154 -43.50 20.87 43.74
C ASN A 154 -44.81 20.09 43.57
#